data_AF-A0A1A1WC55-F1
#
_entry.id   AF-A0A1A1WC55-F1
#
_cell.length_a   1.000
_cell.length_b   1.000
_cell.length_c   1.000
_cell.angle_alpha   90.00
_cell.angle_beta   90.00
_cell.angle_gamma   90.00
#
_symmetry.space_group_name_H-M   'P 1'
#
loop_
_entity.id
_entity.type
_entity.pdbx_description
1 polymer ?
#
loop_
_entity_poly.entity_id
_entity_poly.type
_entity_poly.pdbx_seq_one_letter_code
_entity_poly.pdbx_strand_id
1 'polypeptide(L)'
;MAACAVSVAMLFAPAGLAAADAPMDDPGPAPTALPNCTAADLAQVSAGVAAATSAYLFTHPDVNDYFTSLKGQQRSDMRDQLKQYMDANPQTHADLEGIRQPLTDFQNRCR
;
A
#
# COMPACT_ATOMS: atom_id res chain seq x y z
N MET A 1 41.76 -3.75 -1.57
CA MET A 1 41.44 -4.41 -2.86
C MET A 1 40.70 -5.70 -2.57
N ALA A 2 39.41 -5.77 -2.89
CA ALA A 2 38.69 -6.97 -3.35
C ALA A 2 37.20 -6.64 -3.36
N ALA A 3 36.70 -6.29 -4.55
CA ALA A 3 35.29 -6.14 -4.83
C ALA A 3 34.65 -7.54 -4.96
N CYS A 4 33.59 -7.83 -4.21
CA CYS A 4 32.78 -9.02 -4.43
C CYS A 4 31.77 -8.72 -5.55
N ALA A 5 31.95 -9.41 -6.68
CA ALA A 5 31.14 -9.29 -7.87
C ALA A 5 29.69 -9.74 -7.62
N VAL A 6 28.73 -8.96 -8.14
CA VAL A 6 27.32 -9.32 -8.20
C VAL A 6 27.12 -10.22 -9.41
N SER A 7 26.90 -11.52 -9.17
CA SER A 7 26.47 -12.45 -10.22
C SER A 7 24.98 -12.27 -10.48
N VAL A 8 24.64 -11.52 -11.53
CA VAL A 8 23.31 -11.54 -12.15
C VAL A 8 23.22 -12.83 -12.96
N ALA A 9 22.55 -13.85 -12.43
CA ALA A 9 22.14 -15.00 -13.21
C ALA A 9 20.77 -14.73 -13.81
N MET A 10 20.74 -14.21 -15.04
CA MET A 10 19.55 -14.28 -15.89
C MET A 10 19.38 -15.73 -16.36
N LEU A 11 18.38 -16.43 -15.83
CA LEU A 11 17.97 -17.74 -16.33
C LEU A 11 16.86 -17.56 -17.38
N PHE A 12 17.28 -17.44 -18.64
CA PHE A 12 16.45 -17.82 -19.78
C PHE A 12 16.66 -19.32 -20.03
N ALA A 13 15.64 -20.14 -19.81
CA ALA A 13 15.65 -21.56 -20.18
C ALA A 13 14.76 -21.77 -21.42
N PRO A 14 15.28 -22.33 -22.53
CA PRO A 14 14.48 -22.65 -23.70
C PRO A 14 13.73 -23.98 -23.53
N ALA A 15 12.65 -24.11 -24.30
CA ALA A 15 11.70 -25.21 -24.30
C ALA A 15 12.31 -26.61 -24.46
N GLY A 16 11.82 -27.56 -23.66
CA GLY A 16 11.94 -29.00 -23.86
C GLY A 16 10.71 -29.69 -23.32
N LEU A 17 9.81 -30.11 -24.21
CA LEU A 17 8.63 -30.93 -23.90
C LEU A 17 9.08 -32.37 -23.64
N ALA A 18 8.94 -32.84 -22.40
CA ALA A 18 8.95 -34.26 -22.07
C ALA A 18 7.60 -34.59 -21.42
N ALA A 19 6.80 -35.39 -22.13
CA ALA A 19 5.55 -35.93 -21.63
C ALA A 19 5.83 -36.96 -20.53
N ALA A 20 5.38 -36.65 -19.31
CA ALA A 20 5.16 -37.64 -18.28
C ALA A 20 3.71 -37.46 -17.83
N ASP A 21 2.87 -38.46 -18.13
CA ASP A 21 1.52 -38.62 -17.62
C ASP A 21 1.56 -38.70 -16.08
N ALA A 22 1.57 -37.54 -15.43
CA ALA A 22 1.14 -37.43 -14.05
C ALA A 22 -0.40 -37.53 -14.04
N PRO A 23 -1.02 -38.23 -13.07
CA PRO A 23 -2.46 -38.12 -12.86
C PRO A 23 -2.77 -36.63 -12.72
N MET A 24 -3.58 -36.09 -13.63
CA MET A 24 -4.19 -34.79 -13.41
C MET A 24 -5.15 -34.97 -12.23
N ASP A 25 -4.67 -34.72 -11.01
CA ASP A 25 -5.50 -34.10 -9.99
C ASP A 25 -6.04 -32.84 -10.64
N ASP A 26 -7.28 -32.90 -11.15
CA ASP A 26 -8.02 -31.75 -11.64
C ASP A 26 -8.10 -30.76 -10.47
N PRO A 27 -7.30 -29.67 -10.47
CA PRO A 27 -7.52 -28.64 -9.49
C PRO A 27 -8.79 -27.97 -10.00
N GLY A 28 -9.95 -28.41 -9.47
CA GLY A 28 -11.22 -27.76 -9.72
C GLY A 28 -11.01 -26.23 -9.69
N PRO A 29 -11.69 -25.48 -10.56
CA PRO A 29 -11.29 -24.14 -10.99
C PRO A 29 -10.74 -23.35 -9.81
N ALA A 30 -9.46 -22.97 -9.90
CA ALA A 30 -8.83 -22.12 -8.89
C ALA A 30 -9.79 -20.96 -8.61
N PRO A 31 -10.05 -20.61 -7.34
CA PRO A 31 -10.96 -19.53 -7.02
C PRO A 31 -10.57 -18.33 -7.87
N THR A 32 -11.49 -17.89 -8.75
CA THR A 32 -11.24 -16.76 -9.62
C THR A 32 -10.94 -15.58 -8.70
N ALA A 33 -9.69 -15.11 -8.68
CA ALA A 33 -9.30 -13.96 -7.90
C ALA A 33 -10.32 -12.85 -8.17
N LEU A 34 -10.84 -12.23 -7.10
CA LEU A 34 -11.77 -11.12 -7.23
C LEU A 34 -11.15 -10.09 -8.18
N PRO A 35 -11.88 -9.66 -9.23
CA PRO A 35 -11.33 -8.71 -10.19
C PRO A 35 -10.94 -7.41 -9.47
N ASN A 36 -9.77 -6.87 -9.81
CA ASN A 36 -9.19 -5.65 -9.23
C ASN A 36 -8.79 -5.76 -7.73
N CYS A 37 -8.40 -6.96 -7.27
CA CYS A 37 -7.88 -7.18 -5.91
C CYS A 37 -6.40 -7.60 -5.92
N THR A 38 -5.60 -7.04 -6.82
CA THR A 38 -4.16 -7.30 -6.92
C THR A 38 -3.34 -6.26 -6.15
N ALA A 39 -2.04 -6.53 -6.00
CA ALA A 39 -1.10 -5.54 -5.46
C ALA A 39 -1.03 -4.27 -6.32
N ALA A 40 -1.21 -4.38 -7.63
CA ALA A 40 -1.25 -3.21 -8.52
C ALA A 40 -2.48 -2.33 -8.24
N ASP A 41 -3.63 -2.95 -7.96
CA ASP A 41 -4.86 -2.23 -7.61
C ASP A 41 -4.73 -1.52 -6.26
N LEU A 42 -4.15 -2.18 -5.26
CA LEU A 42 -3.84 -1.54 -3.97
C LEU A 42 -2.88 -0.35 -4.14
N ALA A 43 -1.84 -0.51 -4.95
CA ALA A 43 -0.90 0.56 -5.25
C ALA A 43 -1.61 1.75 -5.92
N GLN A 44 -2.51 1.49 -6.87
CA GLN A 44 -3.29 2.56 -7.51
C GLN A 44 -4.19 3.31 -6.51
N VAL A 45 -4.91 2.59 -5.64
CA VAL A 45 -5.76 3.22 -4.61
C VAL A 45 -4.92 4.05 -3.63
N SER A 46 -3.81 3.49 -3.14
CA SER A 46 -2.91 4.20 -2.23
C SER A 46 -2.29 5.44 -2.84
N ALA A 47 -1.92 5.40 -4.13
CA ALA A 47 -1.42 6.57 -4.85
C ALA A 47 -2.49 7.67 -4.94
N GLY A 48 -3.76 7.30 -5.21
CA GLY A 48 -4.89 8.24 -5.19
C GLY A 48 -5.09 8.91 -3.83
N VAL A 49 -5.08 8.12 -2.75
CA VAL A 49 -5.17 8.64 -1.37
C VAL A 49 -4.00 9.55 -1.03
N ALA A 50 -2.78 9.21 -1.44
CA ALA A 50 -1.61 10.05 -1.23
C ALA A 50 -1.71 11.39 -1.97
N ALA A 51 -2.18 11.37 -3.22
CA ALA A 51 -2.41 12.58 -4.00
C ALA A 51 -3.47 13.49 -3.36
N ALA A 52 -4.59 12.92 -2.92
CA ALA A 52 -5.65 13.65 -2.22
C ALA A 52 -5.15 14.24 -0.89
N THR A 53 -4.35 13.47 -0.14
CA THR A 53 -3.71 13.95 1.10
C THR A 53 -2.79 15.14 0.82
N SER A 54 -1.97 15.07 -0.25
CA SER A 54 -1.09 16.17 -0.66
C SER A 54 -1.90 17.45 -0.94
N ALA A 55 -2.97 17.35 -1.73
CA ALA A 55 -3.83 18.48 -2.03
C ALA A 55 -4.49 19.07 -0.76
N TYR A 56 -4.94 18.21 0.17
CA TYR A 56 -5.48 18.65 1.45
C TYR A 56 -4.44 19.44 2.26
N LEU A 57 -3.24 18.91 2.42
CA LEU A 57 -2.18 19.58 3.19
C LEU A 57 -1.77 20.92 2.57
N PHE A 58 -1.72 21.04 1.24
CA PHE A 58 -1.43 22.34 0.59
C PHE A 58 -2.54 23.38 0.77
N THR A 59 -3.78 22.95 1.02
CA THR A 59 -4.92 23.85 1.28
C THR A 59 -5.16 24.08 2.78
N HIS A 60 -4.49 23.32 3.64
CA HIS A 60 -4.57 23.38 5.10
C HIS A 60 -3.15 23.56 5.69
N PRO A 61 -2.57 24.77 5.57
CA PRO A 61 -1.18 25.00 5.95
C PRO A 61 -0.91 24.72 7.44
N ASP A 62 -1.88 24.97 8.31
CA ASP A 62 -1.82 24.65 9.74
C ASP A 62 -1.71 23.14 10.00
N VAL A 63 -2.46 22.32 9.26
CA VAL A 63 -2.38 20.86 9.33
C VAL A 63 -1.04 20.38 8.76
N ASN A 64 -0.61 20.95 7.64
CA ASN A 64 0.69 20.64 7.03
C ASN A 64 1.87 20.93 7.97
N ASP A 65 1.85 22.08 8.64
CA ASP A 65 2.88 22.46 9.60
C ASP A 65 2.89 21.51 10.80
N TYR A 66 1.72 21.13 11.31
CA TYR A 66 1.60 20.15 12.38
C TYR A 66 2.22 18.79 11.98
N PHE A 67 1.80 18.21 10.85
CA PHE A 67 2.36 16.93 10.38
C PHE A 67 3.86 17.01 10.09
N THR A 68 4.35 18.17 9.60
CA THR A 68 5.78 18.42 9.37
C THR A 68 6.56 18.47 10.68
N SER A 69 5.98 19.04 11.74
CA SER A 69 6.60 19.12 13.07
C SER A 69 6.88 17.76 13.72
N LEU A 70 6.17 16.70 13.28
CA LEU A 70 6.38 15.34 13.77
C LEU A 70 7.66 14.68 13.23
N LYS A 71 8.35 15.30 12.26
CA LYS A 71 9.57 14.76 11.65
C LYS A 71 10.66 14.55 12.71
N GLY A 72 11.20 13.33 12.77
CA GLY A 72 12.31 12.96 13.66
C GLY A 72 11.89 12.49 15.05
N GLN A 73 10.60 12.53 15.39
CA GLN A 73 10.10 11.97 16.64
C GLN A 73 10.07 10.43 16.61
N GLN A 74 10.03 9.81 17.79
CA GLN A 74 9.80 8.37 17.89
C GLN A 74 8.38 8.03 17.46
N ARG A 75 8.20 6.86 16.83
CA ARG A 75 6.91 6.41 16.31
C ARG A 75 5.82 6.31 17.38
N SER A 76 6.16 5.94 18.62
CA SER A 76 5.21 5.92 19.75
C SER A 76 4.65 7.31 20.01
N ASP A 77 5.54 8.29 20.14
CA ASP A 77 5.21 9.65 20.53
C ASP A 77 4.37 10.32 19.43
N MET A 78 4.72 10.07 18.16
CA MET A 78 3.94 10.53 17.02
C MET A 78 2.49 10.01 17.04
N ARG A 79 2.27 8.75 17.46
CA ARG A 79 0.91 8.17 17.48
C ARG A 79 0.05 8.84 18.55
N ASP A 80 0.60 9.07 19.73
CA ASP A 80 -0.12 9.71 20.84
C ASP A 80 -0.44 11.17 20.50
N GLN A 81 0.55 11.90 19.96
CA GLN A 81 0.35 13.27 19.49
C GLN A 81 -0.72 13.34 18.40
N LEU A 82 -0.66 12.46 17.40
CA LEU A 82 -1.63 12.45 16.32
C LEU A 82 -3.04 12.16 16.84
N LYS A 83 -3.19 11.24 17.78
CA LYS A 83 -4.48 10.98 18.43
C LYS A 83 -5.01 12.24 19.12
N GLN A 84 -4.17 12.89 19.93
CA GLN A 84 -4.57 14.11 20.63
C GLN A 84 -4.95 15.23 19.65
N TYR A 85 -4.21 15.36 18.55
CA TYR A 85 -4.51 16.33 17.50
C TYR A 85 -5.85 16.04 16.82
N MET A 86 -6.15 14.79 16.48
CA MET A 86 -7.45 14.43 15.89
C MET A 86 -8.61 14.65 16.86
N ASP A 87 -8.44 14.32 18.15
CA ASP A 87 -9.44 14.56 19.19
C ASP A 87 -9.74 16.07 19.36
N ALA A 88 -8.72 16.92 19.21
CA ALA A 88 -8.86 18.38 19.28
C ALA A 88 -9.35 19.03 17.97
N ASN A 89 -9.20 18.35 16.82
CA ASN A 89 -9.53 18.87 15.49
C ASN A 89 -10.50 17.92 14.77
N PRO A 90 -11.77 17.83 15.22
CA PRO A 90 -12.73 16.86 14.69
C PRO A 90 -13.06 17.06 13.20
N GLN A 91 -12.99 18.29 12.68
CA GLN A 91 -13.16 18.53 11.24
C GLN A 91 -12.00 17.96 10.43
N THR A 92 -10.75 18.28 10.80
CA THR A 92 -9.56 17.71 10.17
C THR A 92 -9.54 16.19 10.24
N HIS A 93 -9.99 15.64 11.37
CA HIS A 93 -10.13 14.20 11.51
C HIS A 93 -11.12 13.62 10.49
N ALA A 94 -12.33 14.19 10.41
CA ALA A 94 -13.34 13.76 9.45
C ALA A 94 -12.87 13.89 7.99
N ASP A 95 -12.17 14.98 7.65
CA ASP A 95 -11.63 15.19 6.31
C ASP A 95 -10.59 14.11 5.95
N LEU A 96 -9.64 13.84 6.85
CA LEU A 96 -8.59 12.83 6.64
C LEU A 96 -9.14 11.40 6.66
N GLU A 97 -10.17 11.13 7.47
CA GLU A 97 -10.93 9.87 7.41
C GLU A 97 -11.60 9.71 6.04
N GLY A 98 -12.22 10.78 5.52
CA GLY A 98 -12.81 10.85 4.19
C GLY A 98 -11.79 10.55 3.09
N ILE A 99 -10.62 11.19 3.14
CA ILE A 99 -9.52 10.98 2.19
C ILE A 99 -9.03 9.52 2.18
N ARG A 100 -9.09 8.84 3.34
CA ARG A 100 -8.64 7.44 3.48
C ARG A 100 -9.70 6.39 3.15
N GLN A 101 -10.98 6.77 3.01
CA GLN A 101 -12.06 5.82 2.72
C GLN A 101 -11.78 4.85 1.57
N PRO A 102 -11.16 5.27 0.43
CA PRO A 102 -10.89 4.34 -0.67
C PRO A 102 -10.03 3.13 -0.27
N LEU A 103 -9.11 3.29 0.68
CA LEU A 103 -8.30 2.17 1.19
C LEU A 103 -9.13 1.23 2.06
N THR A 104 -10.01 1.78 2.91
CA THR A 104 -10.93 0.99 3.73
C THR A 104 -11.91 0.21 2.86
N ASP A 105 -12.47 0.85 1.84
CA ASP A 105 -13.36 0.22 0.88
C ASP A 105 -12.66 -0.89 0.09
N PHE A 106 -11.42 -0.64 -0.35
CA PHE A 106 -10.60 -1.66 -1.01
C PHE A 106 -10.38 -2.87 -0.09
N GLN A 107 -9.98 -2.64 1.17
CA GLN A 107 -9.74 -3.72 2.13
C GLN A 107 -11.02 -4.51 2.42
N ASN A 108 -12.16 -3.84 2.58
CA ASN A 108 -13.44 -4.51 2.83
C ASN A 108 -13.89 -5.39 1.65
N ARG A 109 -13.55 -4.98 0.42
CA ARG A 109 -13.87 -5.71 -0.81
C ARG A 109 -12.89 -6.85 -1.14
N CYS A 110 -11.62 -6.70 -0.81
CA CYS A 110 -10.52 -7.55 -1.29
C CYS A 110 -9.85 -8.40 -0.19
N ARG A 111 -10.43 -8.43 1.02
CA ARG A 111 -10.00 -9.33 2.10
C ARG A 111 -10.46 -10.77 1.90
#